data_AF-A0A7W0WS15-F1
#
_entry.id   AF-A0A7W0WS15-F1
#
_cell.length_a   1.000
_cell.length_b   1.000
_cell.length_c   1.000
_cell.angle_alpha   90.00
_cell.angle_beta   90.00
_cell.angle_gamma   90.00
#
_symmetry.space_group_name_H-M   'P 1'
#
loop_
_entity.id
_entity.type
_entity.pdbx_description
1 polymer ?
#
loop_
_entity_poly.entity_id
_entity_poly.type
_entity_poly.pdbx_seq_one_letter_code
_entity_poly.pdbx_strand_id
1 'polypeptide(L)'
;MHARVLSFVVVATLALIACGKKASDVPPPEVTGLAAVPSSAEIVIAVDIEKLAASPIVARAAEQLLMRDALLAQSWAHVRDECKIDVPKQIKRLTIALGPSPNPSKPGTGPVLMIATGALTETDLTTCIRSLVGKGGG
;
A
#
# COMPACT_ATOMS: atom_id res chain seq x y z
N MET A 1 46.11 -35.52 -30.04
CA MET A 1 46.01 -35.36 -28.58
C MET A 1 46.35 -33.92 -28.21
N HIS A 2 45.50 -33.32 -27.38
CA HIS A 2 45.69 -32.08 -26.60
C HIS A 2 45.58 -30.74 -27.34
N ALA A 3 44.44 -30.10 -27.08
CA ALA A 3 44.11 -28.72 -27.40
C ALA A 3 44.99 -27.74 -26.63
N ARG A 4 45.36 -26.62 -27.27
CA ARG A 4 45.92 -25.44 -26.63
C ARG A 4 44.92 -24.28 -26.69
N VAL A 5 44.85 -23.61 -25.54
CA VAL A 5 43.99 -22.51 -25.11
C VAL A 5 44.38 -21.17 -25.77
N LEU A 6 43.47 -20.20 -25.72
CA LEU A 6 43.58 -18.72 -25.74
C LEU A 6 42.68 -18.12 -26.84
N SER A 7 41.47 -17.61 -26.56
CA SER A 7 41.06 -16.46 -25.74
C SER A 7 41.28 -15.09 -26.38
N PHE A 8 40.16 -14.35 -26.43
CA PHE A 8 39.94 -12.90 -26.58
C PHE A 8 39.68 -12.24 -27.94
N VAL A 9 38.73 -11.30 -27.82
CA VAL A 9 38.39 -10.14 -28.66
C VAL A 9 37.29 -10.37 -29.70
N VAL A 10 36.04 -10.07 -29.32
CA VAL A 10 35.02 -9.60 -30.28
C VAL A 10 34.50 -8.25 -29.81
N VAL A 11 34.77 -7.28 -30.67
CA VAL A 11 34.53 -5.85 -30.56
C VAL A 11 33.22 -5.51 -31.26
N ALA A 12 32.57 -4.47 -30.73
CA ALA A 12 31.75 -3.50 -31.43
C ALA A 12 30.28 -3.82 -31.78
N THR A 13 29.45 -3.00 -31.14
CA THR A 13 28.40 -2.16 -31.76
C THR A 13 27.24 -2.87 -32.44
N LEU A 14 26.15 -3.01 -31.70
CA LEU A 14 24.83 -2.72 -32.27
C LEU A 14 24.24 -1.50 -31.56
N ALA A 15 24.03 -0.46 -32.37
CA ALA A 15 23.22 0.69 -32.05
C ALA A 15 21.76 0.26 -31.78
N LEU A 16 21.19 0.77 -30.69
CA LEU A 16 19.75 0.96 -30.60
C LEU A 16 19.48 2.40 -30.16
N ILE A 17 18.85 3.09 -31.09
CA ILE A 17 18.32 4.44 -31.05
C ILE A 17 17.08 4.45 -30.13
N ALA A 18 16.81 5.62 -29.54
CA ALA A 18 15.55 6.08 -28.94
C ALA A 18 15.23 5.68 -27.48
N CYS A 19 15.39 6.66 -26.57
CA CYS A 19 14.25 7.25 -25.86
C CYS A 19 14.73 8.46 -25.04
N GLY A 20 14.67 9.65 -25.65
CA GLY A 20 14.47 10.87 -24.88
C GLY A 20 13.06 10.80 -24.29
N LYS A 21 12.93 10.29 -23.06
CA LYS A 21 11.67 10.35 -22.32
C LYS A 21 11.62 11.68 -21.59
N LYS A 22 10.70 12.54 -22.06
CA LYS A 22 10.09 13.60 -21.25
C LYS A 22 9.78 13.02 -19.87
N ALA A 23 10.05 13.81 -18.83
CA ALA A 23 9.55 13.53 -17.49
C ALA A 23 8.04 13.33 -17.61
N SER A 24 7.66 12.06 -17.61
CA SER A 24 6.29 11.63 -17.58
C SER A 24 5.81 11.93 -16.17
N ASP A 25 5.00 12.98 -16.06
CA ASP A 25 4.10 13.23 -14.94
C ASP A 25 2.98 12.15 -14.98
N VAL A 26 3.42 10.88 -15.01
CA VAL A 26 2.57 9.71 -15.02
C VAL A 26 2.33 9.40 -13.56
N PRO A 27 1.06 9.43 -13.11
CA PRO A 27 0.73 9.05 -11.74
C PRO A 27 1.35 7.68 -11.47
N PRO A 28 1.96 7.48 -10.28
CA PRO A 28 2.66 6.25 -9.96
C PRO A 28 1.74 5.06 -10.25
N PRO A 29 2.28 3.98 -10.87
CA PRO A 29 1.45 2.86 -11.28
C PRO A 29 0.68 2.33 -10.08
N GLU A 30 -0.62 2.11 -10.26
CA GLU A 30 -1.47 1.48 -9.26
C GLU A 30 -0.87 0.11 -8.92
N VAL A 31 -0.32 -0.03 -7.72
CA VAL A 31 0.37 -1.25 -7.31
C VAL A 31 -0.70 -2.28 -6.96
N THR A 32 -0.99 -3.18 -7.90
CA THR A 32 -2.07 -4.15 -7.74
C THR A 32 -1.68 -5.31 -6.84
N GLY A 33 -2.18 -5.31 -5.60
CA GLY A 33 -2.21 -6.49 -4.72
C GLY A 33 -0.83 -7.02 -4.29
N LEU A 34 -0.67 -8.34 -4.27
CA LEU A 34 0.54 -9.04 -3.77
C LEU A 34 1.82 -8.70 -4.53
N ALA A 35 1.74 -8.22 -5.78
CA ALA A 35 2.92 -7.78 -6.53
C ALA A 35 3.59 -6.54 -5.91
N ALA A 36 2.85 -5.78 -5.10
CA ALA A 36 3.35 -4.66 -4.33
C ALA A 36 4.01 -5.10 -3.01
N VAL A 37 3.79 -6.35 -2.59
CA VAL A 37 4.32 -6.86 -1.33
C VAL A 37 5.78 -7.26 -1.54
N PRO A 38 6.73 -6.69 -0.78
CA PRO A 38 8.13 -7.08 -0.87
C PRO A 38 8.33 -8.55 -0.55
N SER A 39 9.25 -9.22 -1.25
CA SER A 39 9.62 -10.61 -0.96
C SER A 39 10.23 -10.80 0.43
N SER A 40 10.66 -9.70 1.07
CA SER A 40 11.17 -9.68 2.45
C SER A 40 10.06 -9.63 3.51
N ALA A 41 8.78 -9.58 3.13
CA ALA A 41 7.69 -9.59 4.09
C ALA A 41 7.69 -10.89 4.90
N GLU A 42 7.65 -10.77 6.22
CA GLU A 42 7.57 -11.88 7.16
C GLU A 42 6.12 -12.36 7.33
N ILE A 43 5.17 -11.42 7.33
CA ILE A 43 3.73 -11.69 7.47
C ILE A 43 2.96 -10.92 6.41
N VAL A 44 2.02 -11.59 5.74
CA VAL A 44 1.12 -10.95 4.76
C VAL A 44 -0.31 -11.31 5.10
N ILE A 45 -1.13 -10.30 5.35
CA ILE A 45 -2.55 -10.42 5.66
C ILE A 45 -3.33 -9.78 4.52
N ALA A 46 -4.08 -10.58 3.77
CA ALA A 46 -4.95 -10.12 2.70
C ALA A 46 -6.42 -10.23 3.12
N VAL A 47 -7.16 -9.16 2.93
CA VAL A 47 -8.46 -8.91 3.54
C VAL A 47 -9.42 -8.45 2.44
N ASP A 48 -10.50 -9.20 2.25
CA ASP A 48 -11.57 -8.87 1.30
C ASP A 48 -12.66 -8.06 2.03
N ILE A 49 -12.73 -6.77 1.73
CA ILE A 49 -13.54 -5.81 2.49
C ILE A 49 -15.03 -6.02 2.22
N GLU A 50 -15.40 -6.43 1.00
CA GLU A 50 -16.80 -6.69 0.66
C GLU A 50 -17.36 -7.84 1.51
N LYS A 51 -16.58 -8.93 1.63
CA LYS A 51 -16.96 -10.08 2.47
C LYS A 51 -16.96 -9.75 3.96
N LEU A 52 -16.02 -8.91 4.40
CA LEU A 52 -15.94 -8.50 5.80
C LEU A 52 -17.02 -7.52 6.21
N ALA A 53 -17.38 -6.57 5.34
CA ALA A 53 -18.46 -5.63 5.58
C ALA A 53 -19.83 -6.32 5.70
N ALA A 54 -20.01 -7.44 4.99
CA ALA A 54 -21.20 -8.29 5.13
C ALA A 54 -21.23 -9.11 6.44
N SER A 55 -20.15 -9.12 7.23
CA SER A 55 -20.02 -9.96 8.40
C SER A 55 -20.50 -9.24 9.68
N PRO A 56 -21.55 -9.74 10.36
CA PRO A 56 -22.10 -9.08 11.55
C PRO A 56 -21.14 -9.07 12.75
N ILE A 57 -20.20 -10.02 12.82
CA ILE A 57 -19.19 -10.06 13.89
C ILE A 57 -18.17 -8.92 13.75
N VAL A 58 -17.84 -8.54 12.52
CA VAL A 58 -16.87 -7.47 12.23
C VAL A 58 -17.49 -6.11 12.51
N ALA A 59 -18.75 -5.91 12.13
CA ALA A 59 -19.51 -4.71 12.49
C ALA A 59 -19.52 -4.51 14.02
N ARG A 60 -19.87 -5.57 14.78
CA ARG A 60 -19.84 -5.53 16.25
C ARG A 60 -18.45 -5.26 16.83
N ALA A 61 -17.41 -5.90 16.29
CA ALA A 61 -16.05 -5.67 16.76
C ALA A 61 -15.59 -4.23 16.51
N ALA A 62 -15.91 -3.66 15.33
CA ALA A 62 -15.61 -2.27 15.02
C ALA A 62 -16.36 -1.31 15.94
N GLU A 63 -17.65 -1.54 16.18
CA GLU A 63 -18.44 -0.77 17.15
C GLU A 63 -17.81 -0.82 18.55
N GLN A 64 -17.48 -2.02 19.03
CA GLN A 64 -16.85 -2.19 20.34
C GLN A 64 -15.49 -1.48 20.45
N LEU A 65 -14.70 -1.45 19.38
CA LEU A 65 -13.43 -0.70 19.34
C LEU A 65 -13.67 0.80 19.43
N LEU A 66 -14.63 1.33 18.68
CA LEU A 66 -14.97 2.76 18.70
C LEU A 66 -15.63 3.17 20.03
N MET A 67 -16.35 2.28 20.70
CA MET A 67 -16.89 2.54 22.03
C MET A 67 -15.81 2.65 23.12
N ARG A 68 -14.63 2.05 22.91
CA ARG A 68 -13.52 2.13 23.86
C ARG A 68 -12.84 3.50 23.87
N ASP A 69 -12.91 4.23 22.77
CA ASP A 69 -12.28 5.54 22.60
C ASP A 69 -13.18 6.48 21.81
N ALA A 70 -13.88 7.34 22.55
CA ALA A 70 -14.80 8.32 21.98
C ALA A 70 -14.11 9.38 21.12
N LEU A 71 -12.86 9.74 21.43
CA LEU A 71 -12.10 10.73 20.64
C LEU A 71 -11.69 10.13 19.31
N LEU A 72 -11.23 8.88 19.30
CA LEU A 72 -10.96 8.14 18.08
C LEU A 72 -12.23 8.00 17.23
N ALA A 73 -13.36 7.66 17.85
CA ALA A 73 -14.63 7.53 17.15
C ALA A 73 -15.09 8.84 16.50
N GLN A 74 -14.99 9.95 17.22
CA GLN A 74 -15.34 11.27 16.70
C GLN A 74 -14.41 11.71 15.57
N SER A 75 -13.09 11.55 15.77
CA SER A 75 -12.08 11.91 14.76
C SER A 75 -12.25 11.09 13.49
N TRP A 76 -12.53 9.79 13.64
CA TRP A 76 -12.78 8.90 12.52
C TRP A 76 -14.06 9.26 11.76
N ALA A 77 -15.15 9.55 12.46
CA ALA A 77 -16.39 10.01 11.83
C ALA A 77 -16.16 11.32 11.06
N HIS A 78 -15.46 12.29 11.66
CA HIS A 78 -15.16 13.56 11.02
C HIS A 78 -14.37 13.40 9.72
N VAL A 79 -13.31 12.59 9.73
CA VAL A 79 -12.52 12.31 8.52
C VAL A 79 -13.36 11.63 7.45
N ARG A 80 -14.18 10.65 7.81
CA ARG A 80 -15.06 9.96 6.85
C ARG A 80 -16.08 10.90 6.22
N ASP A 81 -16.69 11.78 7.02
CA ASP A 81 -17.75 12.66 6.57
C ASP A 81 -17.22 13.81 5.70
N GLU A 82 -16.09 14.38 6.06
CA GLU A 82 -15.42 15.44 5.27
C GLU A 82 -14.84 14.87 3.97
N CYS A 83 -14.16 13.72 4.03
CA CYS A 83 -13.55 13.10 2.86
C CYS A 83 -14.47 12.18 2.07
N LYS A 84 -15.76 12.08 2.46
CA LYS A 84 -16.77 11.22 1.82
C LYS A 84 -16.28 9.77 1.63
N ILE A 85 -15.62 9.25 2.67
CA ILE A 85 -15.06 7.91 2.66
C ILE A 85 -16.16 6.90 2.98
N ASP A 86 -16.48 6.08 2.00
CA ASP A 86 -17.37 4.92 2.09
C ASP A 86 -16.52 3.66 1.93
N VAL A 87 -15.94 3.17 3.03
CA VAL A 87 -15.00 2.04 3.02
C VAL A 87 -15.56 0.81 2.30
N PRO A 88 -16.80 0.33 2.60
CA PRO A 88 -17.35 -0.84 1.90
C PRO A 88 -17.50 -0.67 0.38
N LYS A 89 -17.80 0.55 -0.09
CA LYS A 89 -18.00 0.79 -1.53
C LYS A 89 -16.70 1.12 -2.26
N GLN A 90 -15.79 1.81 -1.58
CA GLN A 90 -14.61 2.38 -2.21
C GLN A 90 -13.35 1.55 -2.00
N ILE A 91 -13.28 0.68 -0.99
CA ILE A 91 -12.15 -0.22 -0.75
C ILE A 91 -12.62 -1.66 -0.95
N LYS A 92 -12.02 -2.37 -1.91
CA LYS A 92 -12.37 -3.77 -2.21
C LYS A 92 -11.49 -4.75 -1.45
N ARG A 93 -10.20 -4.43 -1.38
CA ARG A 93 -9.20 -5.29 -0.73
C ARG A 93 -8.18 -4.46 0.00
N LEU A 94 -7.81 -4.95 1.17
CA LEU A 94 -6.73 -4.42 1.99
C LEU A 94 -5.67 -5.51 2.12
N THR A 95 -4.41 -5.17 1.87
CA THR A 95 -3.28 -6.06 2.10
C THR A 95 -2.34 -5.36 3.08
N ILE A 96 -2.03 -6.03 4.18
CA ILE A 96 -1.08 -5.56 5.18
C ILE A 96 0.11 -6.52 5.14
N ALA A 97 1.29 -5.99 4.84
CA ALA A 97 2.52 -6.74 4.86
C ALA A 97 3.42 -6.19 5.98
N LEU A 98 3.91 -7.08 6.84
CA LEU A 98 4.87 -6.75 7.88
C LEU A 98 6.23 -7.31 7.45
N GLY A 99 7.21 -6.41 7.36
CA GLY A 99 8.60 -6.74 7.11
C GLY A 99 9.27 -7.39 8.32
N PRO A 100 10.54 -7.78 8.17
CA PRO A 100 11.25 -8.53 9.19
C PRO A 100 11.48 -7.67 10.42
N SER A 101 11.27 -8.26 11.59
CA SER A 101 11.60 -7.59 12.84
C SER A 101 13.11 -7.41 13.02
N PRO A 102 13.59 -6.24 13.48
CA PRO A 102 14.99 -6.09 13.87
C PRO A 102 15.35 -6.94 15.10
N ASN A 103 14.36 -7.46 15.82
CA ASN A 103 14.54 -8.43 16.90
C ASN A 103 13.89 -9.77 16.53
N PRO A 104 14.67 -10.84 16.30
CA PRO A 104 14.14 -12.13 15.88
C PRO A 104 13.25 -12.82 16.94
N SER A 105 13.25 -12.35 18.20
CA SER A 105 12.35 -12.84 19.25
C SER A 105 10.98 -12.16 19.26
N LYS A 106 10.74 -11.17 18.39
CA LYS A 106 9.49 -10.41 18.29
C LYS A 106 9.03 -10.32 16.83
N PRO A 107 8.53 -11.43 16.25
CA PRO A 107 7.97 -11.41 14.91
C PRO A 107 6.79 -10.45 14.82
N GLY A 108 6.61 -9.80 13.66
CA GLY A 108 5.51 -8.87 13.43
C GLY A 108 5.68 -7.45 14.00
N THR A 109 6.87 -7.09 14.50
CA THR A 109 7.19 -5.70 14.90
C THR A 109 8.08 -4.96 13.90
N GLY A 110 8.22 -5.51 12.69
CA GLY A 110 8.95 -4.88 11.60
C GLY A 110 8.16 -3.77 10.89
N PRO A 111 8.72 -3.18 9.82
CA PRO A 111 8.04 -2.13 9.06
C PRO A 111 6.74 -2.64 8.44
N VAL A 112 5.70 -1.81 8.41
CA VAL A 112 4.37 -2.19 7.89
C VAL A 112 4.10 -1.48 6.58
N LEU A 113 3.70 -2.24 5.56
CA LEU A 113 3.16 -1.75 4.30
C LEU A 113 1.67 -2.08 4.25
N MET A 114 0.84 -1.06 4.02
CA MET A 114 -0.59 -1.23 3.82
C MET A 114 -0.94 -0.81 2.39
N ILE A 115 -1.62 -1.70 1.67
CA ILE A 115 -2.08 -1.49 0.31
C ILE A 115 -3.60 -1.62 0.30
N ALA A 116 -4.29 -0.55 -0.06
CA ALA A 116 -5.73 -0.56 -0.28
C ALA A 116 -6.00 -0.47 -1.79
N THR A 117 -6.80 -1.39 -2.33
CA THR A 117 -7.22 -1.35 -3.73
C THR A 117 -8.72 -1.16 -3.82
N GLY A 118 -9.17 -0.26 -4.70
CA GLY A 118 -10.58 0.05 -4.88
C GLY A 118 -10.79 1.33 -5.68
N ALA A 119 -11.92 1.99 -5.48
CA ALA A 119 -12.26 3.25 -6.14
C ALA A 119 -11.74 4.49 -5.38
N LEU A 120 -11.26 4.33 -4.14
CA LEU A 120 -10.61 5.41 -3.40
C LEU A 120 -9.18 5.59 -3.92
N THR A 121 -8.90 6.71 -4.57
CA THR A 121 -7.55 7.02 -5.04
C THR A 121 -6.69 7.58 -3.90
N GLU A 122 -5.40 7.26 -3.90
CA GLU A 122 -4.45 7.79 -2.91
C GLU A 122 -4.36 9.33 -2.99
N THR A 123 -4.41 9.88 -4.20
CA THR A 123 -4.32 11.32 -4.43
C THR A 123 -5.50 12.08 -3.82
N ASP A 124 -6.73 11.60 -4.02
CA ASP A 124 -7.93 12.25 -3.49
C ASP A 124 -7.96 12.17 -1.96
N LEU A 125 -7.63 11.00 -1.41
CA LEU A 125 -7.55 10.80 0.04
C LEU A 125 -6.49 11.71 0.67
N THR A 126 -5.28 11.73 0.10
CA THR A 126 -4.16 12.55 0.61
C THR A 126 -4.49 14.04 0.54
N THR A 127 -5.10 14.48 -0.56
CA THR A 127 -5.51 15.88 -0.73
C THR A 127 -6.55 16.28 0.30
N CYS A 128 -7.57 15.43 0.52
CA CYS A 128 -8.58 15.69 1.53
C CYS A 128 -7.99 15.76 2.94
N ILE A 129 -7.18 14.76 3.33
CA ILE A 129 -6.57 14.71 4.66
C ILE A 129 -5.69 15.94 4.91
N ARG A 130 -4.86 16.34 3.93
CA ARG A 130 -4.03 17.55 4.04
C ARG A 130 -4.87 18.81 4.22
N SER A 131 -5.97 18.95 3.49
CA SER A 131 -6.93 20.03 3.67
C SER A 131 -7.56 20.01 5.07
N LEU A 132 -7.92 18.84 5.57
CA LEU A 132 -8.57 18.67 6.87
C LEU A 132 -7.62 19.03 8.03
N VAL A 133 -6.37 18.56 7.98
CA VAL A 133 -5.34 18.89 8.98
C VAL A 133 -4.92 20.35 8.88
N GLY A 134 -4.82 20.91 7.67
CA GLY A 134 -4.46 22.31 7.44
C GLY A 134 -5.50 23.33 7.91
N LYS A 135 -6.74 22.91 8.18
CA LYS A 135 -7.80 23.76 8.76
C LYS A 135 -7.67 23.92 10.28
N GLY A 136 -6.84 23.13 10.94
CA GLY A 136 -6.53 23.23 12.38
C GLY A 136 -5.46 24.29 12.66
N GLY A 137 -5.71 25.54 12.27
CA GLY A 137 -4.83 26.67 12.60
C GLY A 137 -5.24 27.30 13.92
N GLY A 138 -4.50 27.00 14.98
CA GLY A 138 -4.48 27.68 16.28
C GLY A 138 -3.05 27.83 16.75
#